data_AF-A0A075JU29-F1
#
_entry.id   AF-A0A075JU29-F1
#
_cell.length_a   1.000
_cell.length_b   1.000
_cell.length_c   1.000
_cell.angle_alpha   90.00
_cell.angle_beta   90.00
_cell.angle_gamma   90.00
#
_symmetry.space_group_name_H-M   'P 1'
#
loop_
_entity.id
_entity.type
_entity.pdbx_description
1 polymer ?
#
loop_
_entity_poly.entity_id
_entity_poly.type
_entity_poly.pdbx_seq_one_letter_code
_entity_poly.pdbx_strand_id
1 'polypeptide(L)'
;MENNKMDEIFNFCGVNSEENKQLLRFLINTEEDMSLFMDKYYTGEIVPNMRDFQQYKRSQNMMSEDEFLAKFEENKKEALEGLLQEPISENMLGYMSKHSVTEKELYARYKQSPKRSYINLVRGYQGSVKPAHDTLIQE
;
A
#
# COMPACT_ATOMS: atom_id res chain seq x y z
N MET A 1 1.92 -7.71 22.49
CA MET A 1 3.05 -8.54 22.04
C MET A 1 4.32 -7.71 22.10
N GLU A 2 5.32 -8.12 22.88
CA GLU A 2 6.60 -7.38 23.00
C GLU A 2 7.32 -7.35 21.63
N ASN A 3 7.80 -6.17 21.21
CA ASN A 3 8.42 -5.95 19.89
C ASN A 3 9.52 -6.96 19.54
N ASN A 4 10.19 -7.55 20.55
CA ASN A 4 11.23 -8.56 20.36
C ASN A 4 10.71 -9.91 19.83
N LYS A 5 9.52 -10.36 20.24
CA LYS A 5 8.97 -11.65 19.78
C LYS A 5 8.53 -11.60 18.32
N MET A 6 8.02 -10.46 17.87
CA MET A 6 7.68 -10.21 16.46
C MET A 6 8.92 -10.27 15.58
N ASP A 7 10.03 -9.67 16.00
CA ASP A 7 11.27 -9.70 15.22
C ASP A 7 11.85 -11.10 15.08
N GLU A 8 11.78 -11.91 16.13
CA GLU A 8 12.20 -13.32 16.08
C GLU A 8 11.39 -14.10 15.04
N ILE A 9 10.07 -13.89 15.00
CA ILE A 9 9.17 -14.52 14.01
C ILE A 9 9.50 -14.01 12.60
N PHE A 10 9.72 -12.71 12.41
CA PHE A 10 10.05 -12.16 11.09
C PHE A 10 11.40 -12.64 10.57
N ASN A 11 12.39 -12.75 11.46
CA ASN A 11 13.68 -13.35 11.11
C ASN A 11 13.52 -14.83 10.74
N PHE A 12 12.70 -15.59 11.49
CA PHE A 12 12.37 -16.98 11.16
C PHE A 12 11.68 -17.10 9.78
N CYS A 13 10.79 -16.16 9.45
CA CYS A 13 10.13 -16.07 8.16
C CYS A 13 11.02 -15.54 7.02
N GLY A 14 12.31 -15.29 7.27
CA GLY A 14 13.28 -14.82 6.27
C GLY A 14 13.14 -13.33 5.88
N VAL A 15 12.50 -12.51 6.72
CA VAL A 15 12.36 -11.07 6.48
C VAL A 15 13.70 -10.36 6.79
N ASN A 16 14.53 -10.16 5.77
CA ASN A 16 15.86 -9.57 5.95
C ASN A 16 15.93 -8.05 5.73
N SER A 17 14.95 -7.47 5.04
CA SER A 17 14.89 -6.02 4.79
C SER A 17 14.13 -5.31 5.91
N GLU A 18 14.70 -4.22 6.43
CA GLU A 18 14.05 -3.37 7.43
C GLU A 18 12.72 -2.79 6.92
N GLU A 19 12.65 -2.41 5.64
CA GLU A 19 11.40 -1.94 5.01
C GLU A 19 10.32 -3.03 5.04
N ASN A 20 10.70 -4.29 4.78
CA ASN A 20 9.78 -5.41 4.84
C ASN A 20 9.36 -5.73 6.27
N LYS A 21 10.25 -5.59 7.26
CA LYS A 21 9.89 -5.73 8.68
C LYS A 21 8.90 -4.67 9.10
N GLN A 22 9.13 -3.41 8.70
CA GLN A 22 8.22 -2.31 9.00
C GLN A 22 6.85 -2.52 8.38
N LEU A 23 6.80 -2.95 7.11
CA LEU A 23 5.54 -3.30 6.46
C LEU A 23 4.83 -4.44 7.20
N LEU A 24 5.53 -5.52 7.53
CA LEU A 24 4.91 -6.67 8.17
C LEU A 24 4.43 -6.35 9.60
N ARG A 25 5.18 -5.55 10.36
CA ARG A 25 4.73 -4.98 11.64
C ARG A 25 3.47 -4.14 11.49
N PHE A 26 3.39 -3.34 10.43
CA PHE A 26 2.24 -2.51 10.17
C PHE A 26 1.00 -3.37 9.86
N LEU A 27 1.18 -4.43 9.07
CA LEU A 27 0.10 -5.33 8.67
C LEU A 27 -0.37 -6.26 9.80
N ILE A 28 0.56 -6.73 10.63
CA ILE A 28 0.28 -7.62 11.77
C ILE A 28 0.26 -6.77 13.04
N ASN A 29 -0.91 -6.26 13.41
CA ASN A 29 -1.03 -5.42 14.61
C ASN A 29 -1.72 -6.15 15.78
N THR A 30 -2.20 -7.37 15.54
CA THR A 30 -2.89 -8.22 16.51
C THR A 30 -2.34 -9.65 16.48
N GLU A 31 -2.67 -10.45 17.50
CA GLU A 31 -2.34 -11.88 17.51
C GLU A 31 -3.18 -12.62 16.44
N GLU A 32 -4.42 -12.19 16.20
CA GLU A 32 -5.27 -12.72 15.15
C GLU A 32 -4.69 -12.50 13.76
N ASP A 33 -4.12 -11.32 13.48
CA ASP A 33 -3.41 -11.08 12.22
C ASP A 33 -2.21 -12.00 12.04
N MET A 34 -1.48 -12.28 13.13
CA MET A 34 -0.32 -13.17 13.09
C MET A 34 -0.75 -14.59 12.75
N SER A 35 -1.75 -15.13 13.45
CA SER A 35 -2.31 -16.45 13.16
C SER A 35 -2.83 -16.52 11.72
N LEU A 36 -3.59 -15.51 11.28
CA LEU A 36 -4.11 -15.45 9.92
C LEU A 36 -3.01 -15.42 8.85
N PHE A 37 -1.97 -14.62 9.06
CA PHE A 37 -0.83 -14.53 8.16
C PHE A 37 -0.11 -15.88 8.06
N MET A 38 0.22 -16.50 9.20
CA MET A 38 0.95 -17.76 9.24
C MET A 38 0.15 -18.92 8.65
N ASP A 39 -1.15 -19.00 8.92
CA ASP A 39 -1.98 -20.15 8.50
C ASP A 39 -2.43 -20.07 7.03
N LYS A 40 -2.65 -18.86 6.49
CA LYS A 40 -3.25 -18.68 5.16
C LYS A 40 -2.35 -18.07 4.10
N TYR A 41 -1.35 -17.29 4.51
CA TYR A 41 -0.52 -16.53 3.57
C TYR A 41 0.94 -17.00 3.56
N TYR A 42 1.47 -17.49 4.68
CA TYR A 42 2.89 -17.85 4.75
C TYR A 42 3.18 -19.17 4.01
N THR A 43 3.80 -19.05 2.84
CA THR A 43 4.25 -20.16 1.97
C THR A 43 5.77 -20.35 1.97
N GLY A 44 6.50 -19.53 2.74
CA GLY A 44 7.98 -19.40 2.67
C GLY A 44 8.48 -18.28 1.75
N GLU A 45 7.66 -17.81 0.79
CA GLU A 45 8.00 -16.67 -0.07
C GLU A 45 7.53 -15.33 0.53
N ILE A 46 8.36 -14.72 1.37
CA ILE A 46 7.92 -13.62 2.24
C ILE A 46 7.36 -12.39 1.51
N VAL A 47 7.97 -11.96 0.40
CA VAL A 47 7.55 -10.74 -0.31
C VAL A 47 6.18 -10.90 -1.00
N PRO A 48 5.92 -11.97 -1.77
CA PRO A 48 4.57 -12.30 -2.24
C PRO A 48 3.56 -12.39 -1.09
N ASN A 49 3.89 -13.11 -0.02
CA ASN A 49 2.97 -13.33 1.11
C ASN A 49 2.55 -12.00 1.77
N MET A 50 3.49 -11.08 1.99
CA MET A 50 3.19 -9.75 2.53
C MET A 50 2.27 -8.94 1.62
N ARG A 51 2.46 -9.02 0.29
CA ARG A 51 1.61 -8.31 -0.68
C ARG A 51 0.19 -8.85 -0.70
N ASP A 52 0.04 -10.17 -0.64
CA ASP A 52 -1.28 -10.80 -0.61
C ASP A 52 -2.00 -10.48 0.71
N PHE A 53 -1.28 -10.47 1.84
CA PHE A 53 -1.86 -10.09 3.12
C PHE A 53 -2.23 -8.60 3.18
N GLN A 54 -1.38 -7.72 2.63
CA GLN A 54 -1.71 -6.30 2.47
C GLN A 54 -2.98 -6.10 1.65
N GLN A 55 -3.13 -6.83 0.53
CA GLN A 55 -4.33 -6.79 -0.30
C GLN A 55 -5.57 -7.23 0.49
N TYR A 56 -5.45 -8.28 1.31
CA TYR A 56 -6.51 -8.69 2.22
C TYR A 56 -6.90 -7.57 3.19
N LYS A 57 -5.95 -6.94 3.88
CA LYS A 57 -6.23 -5.84 4.82
C LYS A 57 -6.92 -4.66 4.13
N ARG A 58 -6.48 -4.31 2.91
CA ARG A 58 -7.14 -3.29 2.06
C ARG A 58 -8.61 -3.65 1.76
N SER A 59 -8.87 -4.93 1.46
CA SER A 59 -10.23 -5.43 1.19
C SER A 59 -11.15 -5.40 2.40
N GLN A 60 -10.60 -5.45 3.62
CA GLN A 60 -11.39 -5.35 4.86
C GLN A 60 -11.68 -3.89 5.23
N ASN A 61 -10.76 -2.96 4.93
CA ASN A 61 -10.92 -1.55 5.30
C ASN A 61 -11.85 -0.76 4.35
N MET A 62 -12.03 -1.22 3.10
CA MET A 62 -12.94 -0.67 2.05
C MET A 62 -13.16 0.86 2.09
N MET A 63 -12.10 1.64 2.25
CA MET A 63 -12.18 3.10 2.38
C MET A 63 -12.77 3.73 1.12
N SER A 64 -13.84 4.51 1.28
CA SER A 64 -14.47 5.26 0.18
C SER A 64 -13.63 6.47 -0.25
N GLU A 65 -13.91 7.04 -1.41
CA GLU A 65 -13.21 8.25 -1.87
C GLU A 65 -13.48 9.42 -0.92
N ASP A 66 -14.74 9.66 -0.56
CA ASP A 66 -15.12 10.75 0.33
C ASP A 66 -14.48 10.61 1.72
N GLU A 67 -14.45 9.39 2.27
CA GLU A 67 -13.76 9.11 3.54
C GLU A 67 -12.25 9.36 3.43
N PHE A 68 -11.64 8.92 2.33
CA PHE A 68 -10.22 9.15 2.09
C PHE A 68 -9.89 10.65 2.01
N LEU A 69 -10.67 11.41 1.23
CA LEU A 69 -10.46 12.85 1.06
C LEU A 69 -10.62 13.60 2.39
N ALA A 70 -11.65 13.29 3.17
CA ALA A 70 -11.88 13.88 4.48
C ALA A 70 -10.71 13.60 5.43
N LYS A 71 -10.29 12.33 5.53
CA LYS A 71 -9.12 11.95 6.36
C LYS A 71 -7.84 12.59 5.86
N PHE A 72 -7.68 12.75 4.55
CA PHE A 72 -6.47 13.32 3.97
C PHE A 72 -6.33 14.81 4.29
N GLU A 73 -7.45 15.55 4.35
CA GLU A 73 -7.49 16.94 4.78
C GLU A 73 -7.09 17.08 6.26
N GLU A 74 -7.56 16.18 7.12
CA GLU A 74 -7.23 16.16 8.55
C GLU A 74 -5.79 15.69 8.83
N ASN A 75 -5.41 14.55 8.27
CA ASN A 75 -4.11 13.90 8.47
C ASN A 75 -3.71 13.04 7.26
N LYS A 76 -2.89 13.64 6.39
CA LYS A 76 -2.39 13.00 5.15
C LYS A 76 -1.74 11.64 5.40
N LYS A 77 -0.96 11.51 6.47
CA LYS A 77 -0.23 10.27 6.76
C LYS A 77 -1.20 9.16 7.10
N GLU A 78 -2.09 9.38 8.05
CA GLU A 78 -3.07 8.38 8.47
C GLU A 78 -4.03 8.00 7.35
N ALA A 79 -4.44 8.97 6.51
CA ALA A 79 -5.27 8.69 5.34
C ALA A 79 -4.57 7.76 4.34
N LEU A 80 -3.30 8.02 4.04
CA LEU A 80 -2.50 7.19 3.14
C LEU A 80 -2.23 5.81 3.73
N GLU A 81 -1.84 5.72 5.00
CA GLU A 81 -1.60 4.48 5.72
C GLU A 81 -2.89 3.63 5.79
N GLY A 82 -4.04 4.26 6.02
CA GLY A 82 -5.34 3.61 6.03
C GLY A 82 -5.76 3.10 4.66
N LEU A 83 -5.60 3.91 3.61
CA LEU A 83 -5.97 3.53 2.24
C LEU A 83 -5.08 2.40 1.71
N LEU A 84 -3.76 2.52 1.92
CA LEU A 84 -2.75 1.66 1.31
C LEU A 84 -2.29 0.54 2.23
N GLN A 85 -2.64 0.53 3.52
CA GLN A 85 -2.15 -0.48 4.46
C GLN A 85 -0.62 -0.65 4.36
N GLU A 86 0.08 0.46 4.30
CA GLU A 86 1.53 0.58 4.08
C GLU A 86 2.03 1.69 5.01
N PRO A 87 3.16 1.52 5.71
CA PRO A 87 3.72 2.58 6.53
C PRO A 87 4.18 3.77 5.67
N ILE A 88 3.81 4.99 6.05
CA ILE A 88 4.18 6.20 5.31
C ILE A 88 5.13 7.03 6.16
N SER A 89 6.38 7.17 5.67
CA SER A 89 7.36 8.04 6.33
C SER A 89 7.11 9.53 6.00
N GLU A 90 7.58 10.43 6.86
CA GLU A 90 7.47 11.88 6.64
C GLU A 90 8.06 12.32 5.28
N ASN A 91 9.19 11.71 4.89
CA ASN A 91 9.83 11.98 3.60
C ASN A 91 8.94 11.58 2.39
N MET A 92 8.03 10.62 2.56
CA MET A 92 7.12 10.17 1.51
C MET A 92 5.95 11.14 1.31
N LEU A 93 5.54 11.90 2.33
CA LEU A 93 4.42 12.84 2.22
C LEU A 93 4.67 13.94 1.17
N GLY A 94 5.92 14.32 0.95
CA GLY A 94 6.28 15.31 -0.08
C GLY A 94 6.23 14.81 -1.52
N TYR A 95 6.07 13.49 -1.75
CA TYR A 95 6.15 12.92 -3.10
C TYR A 95 5.00 13.36 -4.01
N MET A 96 3.77 13.45 -3.48
CA MET A 96 2.63 13.91 -4.26
C MET A 96 2.86 15.30 -4.84
N SER A 97 3.29 16.25 -3.98
CA SER A 97 3.63 17.61 -4.42
C SER A 97 4.77 17.63 -5.44
N LYS A 98 5.80 16.81 -5.24
CA LYS A 98 6.95 16.71 -6.17
C LYS A 98 6.54 16.20 -7.57
N HIS A 99 5.52 15.37 -7.65
CA HIS A 99 5.03 14.78 -8.89
C HIS A 99 3.72 15.40 -9.38
N SER A 100 3.27 16.50 -8.77
CA SER A 100 2.01 17.17 -9.10
C SER A 100 0.79 16.23 -9.12
N VAL A 101 0.76 15.27 -8.20
CA VAL A 101 -0.35 14.32 -8.05
C VAL A 101 -1.29 14.82 -6.95
N THR A 102 -2.56 14.95 -7.27
CA THR A 102 -3.62 15.26 -6.31
C THR A 102 -4.10 14.01 -5.58
N GLU A 103 -4.72 14.19 -4.42
CA GLU A 103 -5.33 13.12 -3.63
C GLU A 103 -6.43 12.38 -4.41
N LYS A 104 -7.23 13.08 -5.22
CA LYS A 104 -8.23 12.47 -6.11
C LYS A 104 -7.58 11.58 -7.17
N GLU A 105 -6.53 12.07 -7.83
CA GLU A 105 -5.79 11.27 -8.81
C GLU A 105 -5.13 10.06 -8.17
N LEU A 106 -4.59 10.19 -6.96
CA LEU A 106 -4.01 9.08 -6.22
C LEU A 106 -5.07 8.01 -5.93
N TYR A 107 -6.24 8.42 -5.44
CA TYR A 107 -7.35 7.49 -5.17
C TYR A 107 -7.82 6.78 -6.45
N ALA A 108 -7.98 7.52 -7.54
CA ALA A 108 -8.33 6.95 -8.84
C ALA A 108 -7.29 5.90 -9.32
N ARG A 109 -5.99 6.20 -9.20
CA ARG A 109 -4.91 5.26 -9.51
C ARG A 109 -4.92 4.04 -8.60
N TYR A 110 -5.20 4.22 -7.31
CA TYR A 110 -5.36 3.12 -6.35
C TYR A 110 -6.49 2.18 -6.77
N LYS A 111 -7.66 2.71 -7.15
CA LYS A 111 -8.80 1.90 -7.61
C LYS A 111 -8.46 1.08 -8.86
N GLN A 112 -7.67 1.64 -9.79
CA GLN A 112 -7.24 0.93 -10.99
C GLN A 112 -6.12 -0.09 -10.74
N SER A 113 -5.33 0.10 -9.69
CA SER A 113 -4.15 -0.73 -9.40
C SER A 113 -3.96 -0.93 -7.88
N PRO A 114 -4.89 -1.64 -7.21
CA PRO A 114 -4.94 -1.72 -5.75
C PRO A 114 -3.84 -2.60 -5.15
N LYS A 115 -2.90 -3.13 -5.95
CA LYS A 115 -1.72 -3.87 -5.50
C LYS A 115 -0.45 -3.03 -5.50
N ARG A 116 -0.50 -1.78 -5.98
CA ARG A 116 0.67 -0.91 -6.04
C ARG A 116 0.94 -0.27 -4.67
N SER A 117 2.22 0.00 -4.41
CA SER A 117 2.65 0.81 -3.27
C SER A 117 2.41 2.30 -3.52
N TYR A 118 2.43 3.10 -2.46
CA TYR A 118 2.29 4.55 -2.53
C TYR A 118 3.22 5.18 -3.59
N ILE A 119 4.51 4.86 -3.52
CA ILE A 119 5.53 5.42 -4.43
C ILE A 119 5.23 5.11 -5.89
N ASN A 120 4.77 3.89 -6.18
CA ASN A 120 4.45 3.46 -7.54
C ASN A 120 3.16 4.10 -8.07
N LEU A 121 2.20 4.40 -7.19
CA LEU A 121 0.99 5.15 -7.54
C LEU A 121 1.31 6.61 -7.84
N VAL A 122 2.14 7.26 -7.02
CA VAL A 122 2.52 8.67 -7.21
C VAL A 122 3.40 8.86 -8.45
N ARG A 123 4.44 8.03 -8.64
CA ARG A 123 5.35 8.12 -9.79
C ARG A 123 4.66 7.87 -11.14
N GLY A 124 3.43 7.33 -11.12
CA GLY A 124 2.67 7.08 -12.33
C GLY A 124 3.42 6.13 -13.25
N TYR A 125 3.65 4.89 -12.79
CA TYR A 125 4.16 3.86 -13.71
C TYR A 125 3.08 3.57 -14.76
N GLN A 126 3.16 4.26 -15.91
CA GLN A 126 2.47 3.92 -17.13
C GLN A 126 3.07 2.61 -17.64
N GLY A 127 2.58 1.49 -17.12
CA GLY A 127 2.71 0.22 -17.82
C GLY A 127 1.90 0.34 -19.11
N SER A 128 2.56 0.79 -20.18
CA SER A 128 2.14 0.71 -21.58
C SER A 128 0.62 0.78 -21.82
N VAL A 129 0.03 1.95 -21.63
CA VAL A 129 -1.15 2.32 -22.42
C VAL A 129 -0.62 3.30 -23.44
N LYS A 130 -0.45 2.82 -24.69
CA LYS A 130 -0.27 3.73 -25.83
C LYS A 130 -1.43 4.72 -25.75
N PRO A 131 -1.19 6.05 -25.75
CA PRO A 131 -2.28 6.98 -25.96
C PRO A 131 -2.93 6.56 -27.29
N ALA A 132 -4.24 6.30 -27.24
CA ALA A 132 -5.03 6.28 -28.45
C ALA A 132 -4.97 7.71 -28.98
N HIS A 133 -3.94 7.99 -29.79
CA HIS A 133 -3.86 9.23 -30.52
C HIS A 133 -5.10 9.29 -31.40
N ASP A 134 -5.91 10.30 -31.08
CA ASP A 134 -6.72 11.08 -31.99
C ASP A 134 -6.54 10.66 -33.46
N THR A 135 -7.54 9.97 -33.99
CA THR A 135 -7.83 10.09 -35.42
C THR A 135 -9.21 10.72 -35.52
N LEU A 136 -9.28 12.01 -35.19
CA LEU A 136 -10.32 12.89 -35.68
C LEU A 136 -9.88 13.39 -37.07
N ILE A 137 -10.63 12.92 -38.07
CA ILE A 137 -11.02 13.58 -39.33
C ILE A 137 -9.89 13.97 -40.30
N GLN A 138 -9.90 13.34 -41.48
CA GLN A 138 -9.90 14.09 -42.74
C GLN A 138 -10.96 13.49 -43.67
N GLU A 139 -11.71 14.38 -44.31
CA GLU A 139 -12.81 14.17 -45.26
C GLU A 139 -12.42 13.32 -46.48
#